data_AF-A0A953AQX4-F1
#
_entry.id   AF-A0A953AQX4-F1
#
_cell.length_a   1.000
_cell.length_b   1.000
_cell.length_c   1.000
_cell.angle_alpha   90.00
_cell.angle_beta   90.00
_cell.angle_gamma   90.00
#
_symmetry.space_group_name_H-M   'P 1'
#
loop_
_entity.id
_entity.type
_entity.pdbx_description
1 polymer ?
#
loop_
_entity_poly.entity_id
_entity_poly.type
_entity_poly.pdbx_seq_one_letter_code
_entity_poly.pdbx_strand_id
1 'polypeptide(L)'
;MLRRPHIAGGTALGIAIALLASTAAWARQNGLATSGCTGCHGGGTEPNTTVSVSDAHPAPGGSTTVTVIIDAVNGGPGGMYLRANAGSFTVITGQGTRLVSPKEVVHSSPRAASGGKVTFQVSWTAPNTPGGVDFDAWVLSANGNGASSGDGAGYGHTSIAFGCAGTTYYRDQDLDGVGTAVSGTTVNCAPPAGFSALDGDCNDNDETIFPGQTEVCDGKDNDCDGAVDENLAPITLYPDADHDGHGVPSSQTKTGCTPPPGWAPTHDDCADDDPARHPGAAEVCNFEDDNCDGEVDEGARVICGVGMCARYGLSCDPKLCTPGQPEPEQCNYLDDDCDGVNDNDAVCPPGEYCDEGVCVEGEPPDAGHAGSGGRKPGSCATGPGCSAVPGASLVALVFGLGSAAIFARRRRTARLR
;
A
#
# COMPACT_ATOMS: atom_id res chain seq x y z
N MET A 1 -15.17 33.35 -2.94
CA MET A 1 -14.27 33.69 -1.82
C MET A 1 -13.75 32.38 -1.24
N LEU A 2 -12.73 31.77 -1.86
CA LEU A 2 -11.32 31.84 -1.46
C LEU A 2 -11.08 31.49 0.02
N ARG A 3 -10.71 30.23 0.31
CA ARG A 3 -9.45 29.86 0.99
C ARG A 3 -9.22 28.34 0.99
N ARG A 4 -7.98 27.98 0.64
CA ARG A 4 -7.34 26.65 0.68
C ARG A 4 -6.97 26.28 2.12
N PRO A 5 -6.58 25.01 2.38
CA PRO A 5 -5.46 24.73 3.25
C PRO A 5 -4.29 24.09 2.48
N HIS A 6 -3.09 24.47 2.91
CA HIS A 6 -1.78 23.98 2.49
C HIS A 6 -1.42 22.69 3.27
N ILE A 7 -0.86 21.71 2.56
CA ILE A 7 -0.19 20.53 3.10
C ILE A 7 1.31 20.86 3.19
N ALA A 8 1.92 20.63 4.36
CA ALA A 8 3.36 20.72 4.58
C ALA A 8 4.05 19.42 4.11
N GLY A 9 5.23 19.58 3.50
CA GLY A 9 5.95 18.51 2.80
C GLY A 9 6.70 17.56 3.71
N GLY A 10 6.66 16.28 3.34
CA GLY A 10 7.62 15.25 3.74
C GLY A 10 8.17 14.60 2.48
N THR A 11 9.49 14.62 2.33
CA THR A 11 10.24 14.00 1.24
C THR A 11 10.26 12.49 1.40
N ALA A 12 9.37 11.79 0.69
CA ALA A 12 9.52 10.37 0.40
C ALA A 12 9.93 10.24 -1.07
N LEU A 13 11.11 9.68 -1.29
CA LEU A 13 11.61 9.27 -2.61
C LEU A 13 10.84 8.01 -3.02
N GLY A 14 9.56 8.17 -3.35
CA GLY A 14 8.74 7.14 -3.95
C GLY A 14 9.03 7.08 -5.44
N ILE A 15 9.52 5.93 -5.90
CA ILE A 15 9.56 5.60 -7.32
C ILE A 15 8.11 5.64 -7.81
N ALA A 16 7.76 6.71 -8.53
CA ALA A 16 6.50 6.79 -9.23
C ALA A 16 6.55 5.77 -10.38
N ILE A 17 6.09 4.54 -10.10
CA ILE A 17 5.62 3.65 -11.16
C ILE A 17 4.47 4.40 -11.80
N ALA A 18 4.74 4.93 -13.00
CA ALA A 18 3.73 5.54 -13.82
C ALA A 18 2.74 4.43 -14.22
N LEU A 19 1.70 4.24 -13.41
CA LEU A 19 0.42 3.65 -13.83
C LEU A 19 -0.16 4.54 -14.93
N LEU A 20 0.41 4.43 -16.12
CA LEU A 20 -0.20 4.88 -17.36
C LEU A 20 -1.02 3.73 -17.92
N ALA A 21 -2.02 3.28 -17.16
CA ALA A 21 -3.24 2.80 -17.78
C ALA A 21 -3.90 4.03 -18.41
N SER A 22 -3.47 4.37 -19.63
CA SER A 22 -4.10 5.43 -20.39
C SER A 22 -5.59 5.13 -20.52
N THR A 23 -6.39 6.00 -19.94
CA THR A 23 -7.85 5.97 -19.95
C THR A 23 -8.34 5.85 -21.40
N ALA A 24 -9.30 4.96 -21.61
CA ALA A 24 -9.90 4.67 -22.90
C ALA A 24 -10.13 5.95 -23.73
N ALA A 25 -9.64 5.96 -24.96
CA ALA A 25 -9.99 6.98 -25.94
C ALA A 25 -11.36 6.59 -26.54
N TRP A 26 -12.36 7.45 -26.59
CA TRP A 26 -13.68 7.08 -27.13
C TRP A 26 -13.83 7.70 -28.53
N ALA A 27 -14.30 6.91 -29.51
CA ALA A 27 -14.74 7.48 -30.78
C ALA A 27 -15.88 8.46 -30.51
N ARG A 28 -15.93 9.61 -31.19
CA ARG A 28 -17.01 10.61 -31.06
C ARG A 28 -17.60 10.92 -32.42
N GLN A 29 -18.80 11.49 -32.46
CA GLN A 29 -19.54 11.82 -33.70
C GLN A 29 -18.71 12.55 -34.78
N ASN A 30 -17.66 13.30 -34.41
CA ASN A 30 -16.79 14.02 -35.35
C ASN A 30 -15.35 13.47 -35.43
N GLY A 31 -15.04 12.32 -34.83
CA GLY A 31 -13.69 11.72 -34.84
C GLY A 31 -12.64 12.51 -34.05
N LEU A 32 -13.01 13.15 -32.92
CA LEU A 32 -12.03 13.82 -32.05
C LEU A 32 -11.40 12.80 -31.10
N ALA A 33 -10.08 12.63 -31.19
CA ALA A 33 -9.29 11.92 -30.19
C ALA A 33 -9.20 12.79 -28.92
N THR A 34 -9.75 12.33 -27.80
CA THR A 34 -9.62 13.03 -26.52
C THR A 34 -9.27 12.04 -25.41
N SER A 35 -8.33 12.43 -24.56
CA SER A 35 -7.98 11.76 -23.32
C SER A 35 -8.91 12.25 -22.21
N GLY A 36 -10.16 11.78 -22.17
CA GLY A 36 -11.08 12.14 -21.09
C GLY A 36 -12.57 11.89 -21.36
N CYS A 37 -13.27 11.50 -20.30
CA CYS A 37 -14.66 11.03 -20.33
C CYS A 37 -15.74 12.14 -20.35
N THR A 38 -15.39 13.43 -20.43
CA THR A 38 -16.39 14.51 -20.38
C THR A 38 -17.21 14.53 -21.67
N GLY A 39 -18.51 14.22 -21.59
CA GLY A 39 -19.44 14.15 -22.72
C GLY A 39 -19.49 12.80 -23.45
N CYS A 40 -19.13 11.68 -22.80
CA CYS A 40 -19.15 10.35 -23.45
C CYS A 40 -20.54 9.91 -23.90
N HIS A 41 -20.54 9.20 -25.03
CA HIS A 41 -21.69 8.50 -25.55
C HIS A 41 -21.97 7.27 -24.67
N GLY A 42 -23.22 7.00 -24.30
CA GLY A 42 -23.55 5.90 -23.38
C GLY A 42 -25.05 5.60 -23.27
N GLY A 43 -25.40 4.52 -22.58
CA GLY A 43 -26.79 4.09 -22.39
C GLY A 43 -27.37 3.24 -23.53
N GLY A 44 -26.56 2.88 -24.54
CA GLY A 44 -26.87 1.85 -25.52
C GLY A 44 -26.17 0.53 -25.20
N THR A 45 -26.44 -0.50 -26.01
CA THR A 45 -25.82 -1.82 -25.89
C THR A 45 -24.39 -1.81 -26.41
N GLU A 46 -23.44 -2.35 -25.66
CA GLU A 46 -22.05 -2.52 -26.10
C GLU A 46 -21.98 -3.41 -27.36
N PRO A 47 -21.35 -2.94 -28.45
CA PRO A 47 -21.20 -3.73 -29.67
C PRO A 47 -20.06 -4.72 -29.55
N ASN A 48 -20.22 -5.92 -30.12
CA ASN A 48 -19.06 -6.74 -30.41
C ASN A 48 -18.18 -6.00 -31.43
N THR A 49 -16.88 -5.97 -31.15
CA THR A 49 -15.89 -5.30 -31.98
C THR A 49 -14.83 -6.29 -32.41
N THR A 50 -14.55 -6.35 -33.70
CA THR A 50 -13.48 -7.19 -34.26
C THR A 50 -12.45 -6.30 -34.93
N VAL A 51 -11.18 -6.48 -34.55
CA VAL A 51 -10.03 -5.92 -35.27
C VAL A 51 -9.28 -7.08 -35.89
N SER A 52 -9.05 -7.03 -37.19
CA SER A 52 -8.33 -8.07 -37.92
C SER A 52 -7.38 -7.47 -38.94
N VAL A 53 -6.36 -8.26 -39.30
CA VAL A 53 -5.32 -7.85 -40.25
C VAL A 53 -5.27 -8.86 -41.40
N SER A 54 -5.20 -8.37 -42.64
CA SER A 54 -5.27 -9.24 -43.84
C SER A 54 -4.04 -10.13 -44.01
N ASP A 55 -2.89 -9.62 -43.59
CA ASP A 55 -1.62 -10.33 -43.48
C ASP A 55 -1.11 -10.10 -42.05
N ALA A 56 -0.98 -11.19 -41.29
CA ALA A 56 -0.55 -11.20 -39.90
C ALA A 56 0.99 -11.33 -39.75
N HIS A 57 1.73 -11.48 -40.84
CA HIS A 57 3.19 -11.56 -40.82
C HIS A 57 3.83 -10.73 -41.96
N PRO A 58 3.50 -9.43 -42.07
CA PRO A 58 4.06 -8.62 -43.13
C PRO A 58 5.60 -8.56 -43.00
N ALA A 59 6.28 -8.48 -44.14
CA ALA A 59 7.71 -8.21 -44.16
C ALA A 59 8.00 -6.82 -43.55
N PRO A 60 9.22 -6.57 -43.02
CA PRO A 60 9.59 -5.23 -42.57
C PRO A 60 9.44 -4.20 -43.69
N GLY A 61 8.83 -3.05 -43.40
CA GLY A 61 8.47 -2.05 -44.40
C GLY A 61 7.28 -2.42 -45.31
N GLY A 62 6.75 -3.65 -45.18
CA GLY A 62 5.56 -4.10 -45.89
C GLY A 62 4.27 -3.49 -45.32
N SER A 63 3.22 -3.49 -46.13
CA SER A 63 1.91 -2.96 -45.74
C SER A 63 0.86 -4.07 -45.68
N THR A 64 -0.09 -3.95 -44.75
CA THR A 64 -1.25 -4.83 -44.60
C THR A 64 -2.51 -3.99 -44.33
N THR A 65 -3.69 -4.58 -44.47
CA THR A 65 -4.95 -3.89 -44.21
C THR A 65 -5.46 -4.25 -42.82
N VAL A 66 -5.67 -3.24 -41.98
CA VAL A 66 -6.38 -3.39 -40.70
C VAL A 66 -7.85 -3.14 -40.97
N THR A 67 -8.69 -4.10 -40.58
CA THR A 67 -10.16 -4.03 -40.69
C THR A 67 -10.76 -3.97 -39.31
N VAL A 68 -11.56 -2.94 -39.04
CA VAL A 68 -12.35 -2.78 -37.81
C VAL A 68 -13.81 -3.02 -38.14
N ILE A 69 -14.46 -3.93 -37.44
CA ILE A 69 -15.88 -4.27 -37.60
C ILE A 69 -16.59 -4.01 -36.28
N ILE A 70 -17.72 -3.31 -36.34
CA ILE A 70 -18.58 -2.97 -35.21
C ILE A 70 -19.96 -3.56 -35.50
N ASP A 71 -20.51 -4.35 -34.58
CA ASP A 71 -21.91 -4.76 -34.66
C ASP A 71 -22.82 -3.55 -34.39
N ALA A 72 -23.73 -3.24 -35.32
CA ALA A 72 -24.60 -2.06 -35.24
C ALA A 72 -25.83 -2.30 -34.34
N VAL A 73 -25.59 -2.73 -33.10
CA VAL A 73 -26.62 -3.17 -32.13
C VAL A 73 -27.56 -2.06 -31.69
N ASN A 74 -27.18 -0.79 -31.85
CA ASN A 74 -28.03 0.37 -31.53
C ASN A 74 -28.75 0.97 -32.74
N GLY A 75 -28.66 0.33 -33.92
CA GLY A 75 -29.49 0.63 -35.09
C GLY A 75 -29.09 1.84 -35.95
N GLY A 76 -28.08 2.61 -35.54
CA GLY A 76 -27.58 3.79 -36.25
C GLY A 76 -26.17 3.62 -36.87
N PRO A 77 -25.46 4.74 -37.13
CA PRO A 77 -24.10 4.72 -37.66
C PRO A 77 -23.08 4.36 -36.58
N GLY A 78 -21.87 4.01 -37.00
CA GLY A 78 -20.76 3.75 -36.11
C GLY A 78 -19.57 4.68 -36.36
N GLY A 79 -18.71 4.76 -35.36
CA GLY A 79 -17.45 5.51 -35.43
C GLY A 79 -16.33 4.71 -34.78
N MET A 80 -15.09 5.00 -35.19
CA MET A 80 -13.90 4.41 -34.59
C MET A 80 -12.80 5.44 -34.32
N TYR A 81 -11.97 5.11 -33.34
CA TYR A 81 -10.63 5.60 -33.08
C TYR A 81 -9.70 4.38 -33.03
N LEU A 82 -8.70 4.33 -33.90
CA LEU A 82 -7.75 3.22 -34.01
C LEU A 82 -6.34 3.73 -33.75
N ARG A 83 -5.60 3.02 -32.90
CA ARG A 83 -4.21 3.31 -32.57
C ARG A 83 -3.32 2.10 -32.86
N ALA A 84 -2.09 2.36 -33.26
CA ALA A 84 -1.02 1.37 -33.29
C ALA A 84 0.17 1.85 -32.44
N ASN A 85 0.79 0.96 -31.66
CA ASN A 85 1.99 1.32 -30.88
C ASN A 85 3.26 1.40 -31.77
N ALA A 86 3.28 0.72 -32.92
CA ALA A 86 4.36 0.70 -33.90
C ALA A 86 3.87 0.88 -35.35
N GLY A 87 4.79 1.21 -36.25
CA GLY A 87 4.50 1.43 -37.68
C GLY A 87 3.74 2.73 -37.96
N SER A 88 3.12 2.79 -39.14
CA SER A 88 2.35 3.96 -39.57
C SER A 88 1.15 3.62 -40.44
N PHE A 89 0.04 4.29 -40.22
CA PHE A 89 -1.17 4.20 -41.00
C PHE A 89 -1.14 5.08 -42.26
N THR A 90 -1.83 4.60 -43.29
CA THR A 90 -2.29 5.39 -44.43
C THR A 90 -3.77 5.13 -44.67
N VAL A 91 -4.50 6.19 -45.06
CA VAL A 91 -5.94 6.10 -45.29
C VAL A 91 -6.23 5.50 -46.66
N ILE A 92 -7.24 4.63 -46.72
CA ILE A 92 -7.73 4.06 -47.98
C ILE A 92 -8.84 4.98 -48.49
N THR A 93 -8.71 5.46 -49.73
CA THR A 93 -9.71 6.34 -50.35
C THR A 93 -11.09 5.69 -50.33
N GLY A 94 -12.11 6.44 -49.88
CA GLY A 94 -13.49 5.97 -49.81
C GLY A 94 -13.87 5.23 -48.52
N GLN A 95 -12.93 4.95 -47.61
CA GLN A 95 -13.24 4.31 -46.31
C GLN A 95 -13.76 5.28 -45.25
N GLY A 96 -13.79 6.58 -45.54
CA GLY A 96 -14.31 7.59 -44.60
C GLY A 96 -13.44 7.74 -43.35
N THR A 97 -12.12 7.62 -43.49
CA THR A 97 -11.14 7.76 -42.41
C THR A 97 -10.16 8.90 -42.68
N ARG A 98 -9.55 9.43 -41.61
CA ARG A 98 -8.49 10.44 -41.64
C ARG A 98 -7.45 10.14 -40.56
N LEU A 99 -6.20 10.53 -40.81
CA LEU A 99 -5.14 10.43 -39.82
C LEU A 99 -5.29 11.53 -38.76
N VAL A 100 -5.07 11.17 -37.50
CA VAL A 100 -4.79 12.12 -36.41
C VAL A 100 -3.28 12.30 -36.30
N SER A 101 -2.55 11.19 -36.37
CA SER A 101 -1.09 11.12 -36.42
C SER A 101 -0.70 9.91 -37.28
N PRO A 102 0.60 9.68 -37.59
CA PRO A 102 1.01 8.47 -38.28
C PRO A 102 0.57 7.17 -37.58
N LYS A 103 0.30 7.20 -36.27
CA LYS A 103 -0.06 6.02 -35.47
C LYS A 103 -1.53 5.98 -35.06
N GLU A 104 -2.33 6.94 -35.49
CA GLU A 104 -3.71 7.11 -35.02
C GLU A 104 -4.63 7.49 -36.18
N VAL A 105 -5.73 6.76 -36.31
CA VAL A 105 -6.76 6.97 -37.32
C VAL A 105 -8.10 7.19 -36.66
N VAL A 106 -8.87 8.14 -37.19
CA VAL A 106 -10.28 8.34 -36.86
C VAL A 106 -11.13 8.26 -38.10
N HIS A 107 -12.42 7.99 -37.90
CA HIS A 107 -13.41 8.22 -38.94
C HIS A 107 -13.56 9.74 -39.24
N SER A 108 -13.82 10.08 -40.50
CA SER A 108 -14.06 11.44 -40.96
C SER A 108 -15.51 11.89 -40.72
N SER A 109 -16.44 10.94 -40.76
CA SER A 109 -17.87 11.10 -40.45
C SER A 109 -18.43 9.75 -40.00
N PRO A 110 -19.48 9.68 -39.15
CA PRO A 110 -20.07 8.41 -38.74
C PRO A 110 -20.49 7.60 -39.97
N ARG A 111 -20.13 6.32 -39.99
CA ARG A 111 -20.41 5.43 -41.12
C ARG A 111 -21.70 4.68 -40.88
N ALA A 112 -22.63 4.74 -41.81
CA ALA A 112 -23.87 3.99 -41.73
C ALA A 112 -23.59 2.47 -41.73
N ALA A 113 -24.40 1.73 -40.97
CA ALA A 113 -24.33 0.27 -40.97
C ALA A 113 -24.81 -0.31 -42.30
N SER A 114 -24.17 -1.39 -42.74
CA SER A 114 -24.59 -2.20 -43.88
C SER A 114 -24.61 -3.67 -43.46
N GLY A 115 -25.73 -4.36 -43.65
CA GLY A 115 -25.88 -5.74 -43.18
C GLY A 115 -25.73 -5.91 -41.65
N GLY A 116 -26.13 -4.89 -40.88
CA GLY A 116 -26.01 -4.90 -39.41
C GLY A 116 -24.60 -4.64 -38.87
N LYS A 117 -23.64 -4.29 -39.72
CA LYS A 117 -22.25 -4.02 -39.31
C LYS A 117 -21.76 -2.68 -39.84
N VAL A 118 -20.88 -2.04 -39.08
CA VAL A 118 -20.11 -0.87 -39.53
C VAL A 118 -18.66 -1.32 -39.67
N THR A 119 -18.11 -1.18 -40.87
CA THR A 119 -16.73 -1.61 -41.16
C THR A 119 -15.85 -0.40 -41.46
N PHE A 120 -14.59 -0.43 -41.07
CA PHE A 120 -13.60 0.52 -41.53
C PHE A 120 -12.34 -0.24 -41.94
N GLN A 121 -11.67 0.24 -42.99
CA GLN A 121 -10.40 -0.31 -43.42
C GLN A 121 -9.36 0.80 -43.53
N VAL A 122 -8.17 0.51 -43.04
CA VAL A 122 -7.00 1.37 -43.14
C VAL A 122 -5.81 0.52 -43.55
N SER A 123 -4.86 1.11 -44.28
CA SER A 123 -3.60 0.43 -44.55
C SER A 123 -2.62 0.78 -43.42
N TRP A 124 -1.89 -0.21 -42.93
CA TRP A 124 -0.81 -0.04 -41.97
C TRP A 124 0.48 -0.56 -42.57
N THR A 125 1.58 0.17 -42.35
CA THR A 125 2.91 -0.18 -42.83
C THR A 125 3.83 -0.47 -41.65
N ALA A 126 4.48 -1.63 -41.70
CA ALA A 126 5.39 -2.10 -40.68
C ALA A 126 6.68 -1.26 -40.64
N PRO A 127 7.28 -1.07 -39.46
CA PRO A 127 8.67 -0.61 -39.35
C PRO A 127 9.66 -1.47 -40.14
N ASN A 128 10.84 -0.92 -40.43
CA ASN A 128 11.90 -1.62 -41.17
C ASN A 128 12.68 -2.65 -40.33
N THR A 129 12.52 -2.63 -39.01
CA THR A 129 13.16 -3.57 -38.08
C THR A 129 12.11 -4.54 -37.56
N PRO A 130 12.30 -5.88 -37.63
CA PRO A 130 11.33 -6.86 -37.13
C PRO A 130 10.87 -6.58 -35.70
N GLY A 131 9.60 -6.87 -35.42
CA GLY A 131 8.99 -6.62 -34.11
C GLY A 131 7.51 -6.98 -34.08
N GLY A 132 6.80 -6.43 -33.09
CA GLY A 132 5.37 -6.60 -32.89
C GLY A 132 4.63 -5.27 -32.90
N VAL A 133 3.33 -5.33 -33.18
CA VAL A 133 2.44 -4.18 -33.12
C VAL A 133 1.11 -4.59 -32.49
N ASP A 134 0.62 -3.72 -31.62
CA ASP A 134 -0.71 -3.78 -31.03
C ASP A 134 -1.62 -2.78 -31.74
N PHE A 135 -2.82 -3.23 -32.09
CA PHE A 135 -3.88 -2.41 -32.67
C PHE A 135 -5.04 -2.30 -31.69
N ASP A 136 -5.23 -1.10 -31.16
CA ASP A 136 -6.32 -0.80 -30.23
C ASP A 136 -7.39 0.02 -30.96
N ALA A 137 -8.61 -0.52 -31.02
CA ALA A 137 -9.76 0.14 -31.60
C ALA A 137 -10.80 0.43 -30.52
N TRP A 138 -11.11 1.69 -30.34
CA TRP A 138 -12.27 2.12 -29.57
C TRP A 138 -13.37 2.58 -30.51
N VAL A 139 -14.57 2.07 -30.29
CA VAL A 139 -15.65 2.19 -31.26
C VAL A 139 -16.95 2.63 -30.61
N LEU A 140 -17.85 3.13 -31.44
CA LEU A 140 -19.24 3.39 -31.07
C LEU A 140 -20.18 2.72 -32.06
N SER A 141 -21.20 2.03 -31.55
CA SER A 141 -22.46 1.76 -32.25
C SER A 141 -23.47 2.80 -31.78
N ALA A 142 -23.78 3.79 -32.61
CA ALA A 142 -24.72 4.85 -32.25
C ALA A 142 -26.15 4.54 -32.69
N ASN A 143 -27.13 5.25 -32.14
CA ASN A 143 -28.54 5.19 -32.56
C ASN A 143 -28.91 6.25 -33.61
N GLY A 144 -27.98 7.14 -33.97
CA GLY A 144 -28.12 8.10 -35.06
C GLY A 144 -28.98 9.34 -34.76
N ASN A 145 -29.41 9.56 -33.50
CA ASN A 145 -30.22 10.73 -33.14
C ASN A 145 -29.41 12.02 -32.92
N GLY A 146 -28.07 11.94 -32.99
CA GLY A 146 -27.16 13.08 -32.78
C GLY A 146 -26.96 13.49 -31.32
N ALA A 147 -27.51 12.73 -30.36
CA ALA A 147 -27.27 12.87 -28.93
C ALA A 147 -26.26 11.82 -28.45
N SER A 148 -25.67 12.05 -27.27
CA SER A 148 -24.75 11.09 -26.64
C SER A 148 -25.46 9.94 -25.93
N SER A 149 -26.77 10.00 -25.74
CA SER A 149 -27.55 8.97 -25.05
C SER A 149 -28.06 7.88 -25.99
N GLY A 150 -28.04 6.64 -25.53
CA GLY A 150 -28.51 5.46 -26.26
C GLY A 150 -27.48 4.90 -27.25
N ASP A 151 -26.22 5.24 -27.05
CA ASP A 151 -25.09 4.79 -27.84
C ASP A 151 -24.25 3.80 -27.04
N GLY A 152 -23.72 2.78 -27.70
CA GLY A 152 -22.89 1.75 -27.09
C GLY A 152 -21.45 1.88 -27.50
N ALA A 153 -20.56 1.98 -26.53
CA ALA A 153 -19.13 1.93 -26.76
C ALA A 153 -18.63 0.50 -26.66
N GLY A 154 -17.61 0.20 -27.47
CA GLY A 154 -16.92 -1.07 -27.45
C GLY A 154 -15.42 -0.87 -27.67
N TYR A 155 -14.67 -1.93 -27.37
CA TYR A 155 -13.25 -2.00 -27.57
C TYR A 155 -12.90 -3.27 -28.34
N GLY A 156 -11.90 -3.18 -29.20
CA GLY A 156 -11.33 -4.31 -29.90
C GLY A 156 -9.81 -4.19 -29.94
N HIS A 157 -9.15 -5.32 -29.80
CA HIS A 157 -7.69 -5.42 -29.79
C HIS A 157 -7.25 -6.56 -30.70
N THR A 158 -6.13 -6.37 -31.38
CA THR A 158 -5.39 -7.47 -32.02
C THR A 158 -3.92 -7.10 -32.08
N SER A 159 -3.04 -8.08 -32.04
CA SER A 159 -1.60 -7.90 -32.14
C SER A 159 -1.01 -8.86 -33.17
N ILE A 160 0.04 -8.41 -33.86
CA ILE A 160 0.75 -9.21 -34.87
C ILE A 160 2.25 -8.96 -34.78
N ALA A 161 3.03 -9.94 -35.24
CA ALA A 161 4.44 -9.76 -35.51
C ALA A 161 4.71 -9.44 -36.98
N PHE A 162 5.84 -8.82 -37.26
CA PHE A 162 6.30 -8.52 -38.61
C PHE A 162 7.80 -8.79 -38.74
N GLY A 163 8.19 -9.39 -39.87
CA GLY A 163 9.57 -9.85 -40.09
C GLY A 163 10.00 -11.09 -39.30
N CYS A 164 9.07 -11.80 -38.65
CA CYS A 164 9.30 -13.06 -37.96
C CYS A 164 7.97 -13.85 -37.84
N ALA A 165 8.01 -15.06 -37.27
CA ALA A 165 6.82 -15.87 -37.02
C ALA A 165 5.95 -15.35 -35.84
N GLY A 166 6.53 -14.52 -34.96
CA GLY A 166 5.86 -14.03 -33.77
C GLY A 166 5.76 -15.07 -32.65
N THR A 167 5.73 -14.58 -31.42
CA THR A 167 5.44 -15.33 -30.20
C THR A 167 4.47 -14.50 -29.39
N THR A 168 3.46 -15.14 -28.81
CA THR A 168 2.57 -14.50 -27.85
C THR A 168 3.33 -14.30 -26.55
N TYR A 169 3.30 -13.08 -26.04
CA TYR A 169 3.78 -12.73 -24.72
C TYR A 169 2.62 -12.21 -23.88
N TYR A 170 2.69 -12.46 -22.59
CA TYR A 170 1.67 -12.17 -21.59
C TYR A 170 2.10 -10.97 -20.78
N ARG A 171 1.18 -10.06 -20.46
CA ARG A 171 1.52 -8.90 -19.62
C ARG A 171 2.02 -9.43 -18.28
N ASP A 172 3.14 -8.87 -17.85
CA ASP A 172 3.85 -9.17 -16.61
C ASP A 172 4.09 -7.80 -15.95
N GLN A 173 3.17 -7.43 -15.07
CA GLN A 173 3.01 -6.08 -14.54
C GLN A 173 3.80 -5.87 -13.24
N ASP A 174 3.96 -6.90 -12.42
CA ASP A 174 4.80 -6.87 -11.22
C ASP A 174 6.25 -7.31 -11.48
N LEU A 175 6.54 -7.89 -12.65
CA LEU A 175 7.89 -8.21 -13.14
C LEU A 175 8.54 -9.42 -12.45
N ASP A 176 7.76 -10.41 -12.03
CA ASP A 176 8.28 -11.67 -11.48
C ASP A 176 8.78 -12.66 -12.56
N GLY A 177 8.45 -12.40 -13.82
CA GLY A 177 8.85 -13.21 -14.97
C GLY A 177 7.80 -14.22 -15.45
N VAL A 178 6.60 -14.23 -14.89
CA VAL A 178 5.40 -14.92 -15.38
C VAL A 178 4.34 -13.86 -15.63
N GLY A 179 3.65 -13.94 -16.75
CA GLY A 179 2.56 -13.02 -17.04
C GLY A 179 1.21 -13.73 -17.07
N THR A 180 0.17 -12.98 -17.41
CA THR A 180 -1.17 -13.55 -17.54
C THR A 180 -1.95 -13.02 -18.73
N ALA A 181 -2.63 -13.93 -19.45
CA ALA A 181 -3.49 -13.56 -20.57
C ALA A 181 -4.67 -12.64 -20.15
N VAL A 182 -5.08 -12.71 -18.88
CA VAL A 182 -6.17 -11.90 -18.32
C VAL A 182 -5.80 -10.40 -18.31
N SER A 183 -4.54 -10.10 -17.99
CA SER A 183 -3.99 -8.73 -17.99
C SER A 183 -3.60 -8.23 -19.39
N GLY A 184 -3.56 -9.15 -20.35
CA GLY A 184 -3.43 -8.86 -21.77
C GLY A 184 -2.31 -9.65 -22.44
N THR A 185 -2.37 -9.69 -23.76
CA THR A 185 -1.37 -10.38 -24.58
C THR A 185 -0.89 -9.50 -25.71
N THR A 186 0.32 -9.75 -26.20
CA THR A 186 0.88 -9.13 -27.41
C THR A 186 1.64 -10.16 -28.22
N VAL A 187 1.72 -9.98 -29.54
CA VAL A 187 2.50 -10.84 -30.43
C VAL A 187 3.72 -10.06 -30.90
N ASN A 188 4.92 -10.60 -30.65
CA ASN A 188 6.17 -9.94 -30.99
C ASN A 188 7.28 -10.94 -31.39
N CYS A 189 8.38 -10.46 -31.97
CA CYS A 189 9.53 -11.29 -32.32
C CYS A 189 10.44 -11.62 -31.12
N ALA A 190 10.38 -10.78 -30.08
CA ALA A 190 11.14 -10.89 -28.84
C ALA A 190 10.28 -10.31 -27.71
N PRO A 191 10.50 -10.70 -26.43
CA PRO A 191 9.70 -10.23 -25.30
C PRO A 191 9.78 -8.70 -25.19
N PRO A 192 8.65 -7.99 -25.28
CA PRO A 192 8.59 -6.57 -24.94
C PRO A 192 8.85 -6.34 -23.46
N ALA A 193 9.20 -5.10 -23.08
CA ALA A 193 9.30 -4.74 -21.67
C ALA A 193 7.93 -4.83 -20.97
N GLY A 194 7.89 -5.44 -19.78
CA GLY A 194 6.64 -5.68 -19.03
C GLY A 194 5.79 -6.82 -19.59
N PHE A 195 6.42 -7.77 -20.28
CA PHE A 195 5.77 -8.96 -20.81
C PHE A 195 6.66 -10.19 -20.64
N SER A 196 6.05 -11.31 -20.28
CA SER A 196 6.70 -12.61 -20.17
C SER A 196 6.29 -13.58 -21.29
N ALA A 197 7.14 -14.56 -21.58
CA ALA A 197 6.80 -15.68 -22.44
C ALA A 197 6.01 -16.78 -21.69
N LEU A 198 5.98 -16.71 -20.36
CA LEU A 198 5.25 -17.64 -19.50
C LEU A 198 3.88 -17.03 -19.15
N ASP A 199 2.88 -17.90 -19.10
CA ASP A 199 1.50 -17.59 -18.72
C ASP A 199 1.17 -18.33 -17.43
N GLY A 200 0.07 -17.94 -16.78
CA GLY A 200 -0.48 -18.65 -15.62
C GLY A 200 -0.30 -17.92 -14.30
N ASP A 201 0.21 -16.69 -14.32
CA ASP A 201 0.17 -15.83 -13.15
C ASP A 201 -1.30 -15.51 -12.78
N CYS A 202 -1.64 -15.82 -11.53
CA CYS A 202 -2.96 -15.64 -10.95
C CYS A 202 -3.12 -14.28 -10.25
N ASN A 203 -2.04 -13.55 -9.98
CA ASN A 203 -2.06 -12.21 -9.44
C ASN A 203 -0.88 -11.33 -9.93
N ASP A 204 -1.03 -10.82 -11.14
CA ASP A 204 -0.14 -9.88 -11.88
C ASP A 204 0.03 -8.49 -11.25
N ASN A 205 -0.15 -8.37 -9.94
CA ASN A 205 0.15 -7.18 -9.14
C ASN A 205 0.99 -7.50 -7.90
N ASP A 206 1.38 -8.75 -7.69
CA ASP A 206 2.08 -9.25 -6.52
C ASP A 206 3.17 -10.25 -6.95
N GLU A 207 4.41 -9.77 -7.05
CA GLU A 207 5.60 -10.53 -7.51
C GLU A 207 5.92 -11.80 -6.67
N THR A 208 5.17 -12.02 -5.59
CA THR A 208 5.30 -13.20 -4.72
C THR A 208 4.30 -14.30 -5.05
N ILE A 209 3.39 -14.09 -6.00
CA ILE A 209 2.28 -14.98 -6.33
C ILE A 209 2.34 -15.37 -7.80
N PHE A 210 2.91 -16.54 -8.08
CA PHE A 210 3.03 -17.07 -9.44
C PHE A 210 3.29 -18.59 -9.44
N PRO A 211 3.08 -19.27 -10.58
CA PRO A 211 3.30 -20.71 -10.72
C PRO A 211 4.57 -21.26 -10.09
N GLY A 212 4.41 -22.14 -9.09
CA GLY A 212 5.50 -22.87 -8.45
C GLY A 212 6.22 -22.13 -7.32
N GLN A 213 5.61 -21.06 -6.80
CA GLN A 213 6.03 -20.46 -5.54
C GLN A 213 5.81 -21.40 -4.34
N THR A 214 6.37 -21.04 -3.19
CA THR A 214 6.10 -21.76 -1.93
C THR A 214 4.92 -21.12 -1.23
N GLU A 215 3.91 -21.94 -0.92
CA GLU A 215 2.79 -21.51 -0.08
C GLU A 215 3.25 -20.92 1.26
N VAL A 216 2.57 -19.84 1.65
CA VAL A 216 2.69 -19.20 2.96
C VAL A 216 1.29 -19.10 3.52
N CYS A 217 1.13 -19.32 4.83
CA CYS A 217 -0.20 -19.26 5.45
C CYS A 217 -0.73 -17.81 5.53
N ASP A 218 -1.17 -17.26 4.42
CA ASP A 218 -1.67 -15.90 4.29
C ASP A 218 -3.08 -15.83 3.69
N GLY A 219 -3.69 -16.99 3.41
CA GLY A 219 -5.03 -17.08 2.84
C GLY A 219 -5.05 -16.82 1.33
N LYS A 220 -3.90 -16.85 0.66
CA LYS A 220 -3.77 -16.73 -0.78
C LYS A 220 -3.27 -18.05 -1.38
N ASP A 221 -3.52 -18.19 -2.68
CA ASP A 221 -2.93 -19.21 -3.53
C ASP A 221 -1.62 -18.59 -4.05
N ASN A 222 -0.48 -18.87 -3.39
CA ASN A 222 0.79 -18.24 -3.74
C ASN A 222 1.40 -18.89 -4.98
N ASP A 223 1.17 -20.20 -5.18
CA ASP A 223 1.76 -20.97 -6.26
C ASP A 223 0.86 -21.16 -7.50
N CYS A 224 -0.33 -20.55 -7.48
CA CYS A 224 -1.32 -20.54 -8.55
C CYS A 224 -1.80 -21.93 -8.99
N ASP A 225 -1.81 -22.92 -8.09
CA ASP A 225 -2.32 -24.28 -8.38
C ASP A 225 -3.85 -24.41 -8.19
N GLY A 226 -4.49 -23.41 -7.61
CA GLY A 226 -5.92 -23.33 -7.34
C GLY A 226 -6.35 -23.84 -5.95
N ALA A 227 -5.41 -24.31 -5.13
CA ALA A 227 -5.57 -24.49 -3.69
C ALA A 227 -5.02 -23.26 -2.95
N VAL A 228 -5.36 -23.15 -1.66
CA VAL A 228 -4.95 -22.01 -0.82
C VAL A 228 -4.33 -22.61 0.42
N ASP A 229 -3.12 -22.15 0.77
CA ASP A 229 -2.38 -22.53 1.97
C ASP A 229 -2.14 -24.06 2.07
N GLU A 230 -2.02 -24.79 0.96
CA GLU A 230 -1.83 -26.24 0.95
C GLU A 230 -0.37 -26.65 1.21
N ASN A 231 -0.17 -27.93 1.53
CA ASN A 231 1.14 -28.50 1.91
C ASN A 231 1.83 -27.84 3.12
N LEU A 232 1.18 -26.91 3.81
CA LEU A 232 1.64 -26.33 5.06
C LEU A 232 1.41 -27.31 6.22
N ALA A 233 2.35 -27.33 7.16
CA ALA A 233 2.21 -28.13 8.37
C ALA A 233 1.05 -27.57 9.22
N PRO A 234 -0.03 -28.33 9.45
CA PRO A 234 -1.13 -27.83 10.25
C PRO A 234 -0.69 -27.71 11.72
N ILE A 235 -1.01 -26.58 12.32
CA ILE A 235 -0.94 -26.35 13.76
C ILE A 235 -2.30 -26.61 14.40
N THR A 236 -2.26 -27.09 15.64
CA THR A 236 -3.46 -27.16 16.49
C THR A 236 -3.60 -25.82 17.18
N LEU A 237 -4.81 -25.28 17.13
CA LEU A 237 -5.16 -23.98 17.67
C LEU A 237 -6.10 -24.17 18.86
N TYR A 238 -5.93 -23.35 19.88
CA TYR A 238 -6.68 -23.37 21.12
C TYR A 238 -7.44 -22.06 21.30
N PRO A 239 -8.59 -22.04 21.98
CA PRO A 239 -9.30 -20.80 22.30
C PRO A 239 -8.41 -19.87 23.11
N ASP A 240 -8.47 -18.59 22.79
CA ASP A 240 -7.73 -17.49 23.41
C ASP A 240 -8.71 -16.32 23.47
N ALA A 241 -9.34 -16.07 24.62
CA ALA A 241 -10.46 -15.14 24.74
C ALA A 241 -10.04 -13.69 25.02
N ASP A 242 -8.83 -13.47 25.52
CA ASP A 242 -8.27 -12.13 25.79
C ASP A 242 -7.29 -11.62 24.72
N HIS A 243 -6.89 -12.50 23.79
CA HIS A 243 -6.06 -12.25 22.62
C HIS A 243 -4.60 -11.90 22.94
N ASP A 244 -4.01 -12.51 23.96
CA ASP A 244 -2.57 -12.35 24.25
C ASP A 244 -1.65 -13.31 23.46
N GLY A 245 -2.25 -14.27 22.74
CA GLY A 245 -1.55 -15.24 21.91
C GLY A 245 -1.22 -16.55 22.61
N HIS A 246 -1.65 -16.72 23.86
CA HIS A 246 -1.67 -17.97 24.60
C HIS A 246 -3.10 -18.48 24.69
N GLY A 247 -3.30 -19.78 24.50
CA GLY A 247 -4.64 -20.37 24.54
C GLY A 247 -4.80 -21.27 25.74
N VAL A 248 -6.04 -21.63 26.06
CA VAL A 248 -6.33 -22.52 27.17
C VAL A 248 -6.41 -24.01 26.77
N PRO A 249 -6.03 -24.93 27.68
CA PRO A 249 -6.30 -26.36 27.50
C PRO A 249 -7.80 -26.65 27.33
N SER A 250 -8.22 -26.97 26.10
CA SER A 250 -9.62 -27.20 25.76
C SER A 250 -9.83 -28.40 24.85
N SER A 251 -11.02 -29.01 24.92
CA SER A 251 -11.46 -30.02 23.95
C SER A 251 -11.92 -29.41 22.62
N GLN A 252 -12.13 -28.09 22.59
CA GLN A 252 -12.45 -27.34 21.39
C GLN A 252 -11.16 -26.86 20.74
N THR A 253 -10.60 -27.65 19.83
CA THR A 253 -9.43 -27.27 19.03
C THR A 253 -9.83 -26.96 17.60
N LYS A 254 -9.08 -26.08 16.94
CA LYS A 254 -9.10 -25.92 15.49
C LYS A 254 -7.80 -26.42 14.88
N THR A 255 -7.87 -26.77 13.61
CA THR A 255 -6.68 -27.05 12.81
C THR A 255 -6.55 -25.95 11.77
N GLY A 256 -5.38 -25.35 11.67
CA GLY A 256 -5.07 -24.30 10.69
C GLY A 256 -3.56 -24.19 10.48
N CYS A 257 -3.10 -23.16 9.79
CA CYS A 257 -1.67 -22.86 9.67
C CYS A 257 -1.27 -21.55 10.35
N THR A 258 -2.23 -20.65 10.61
CA THR A 258 -2.09 -19.45 11.45
C THR A 258 -3.27 -19.34 12.42
N PRO A 259 -3.08 -18.74 13.61
CA PRO A 259 -4.17 -18.50 14.55
C PRO A 259 -5.09 -17.37 14.04
N PRO A 260 -6.40 -17.62 13.81
CA PRO A 260 -7.38 -16.56 13.58
C PRO A 260 -7.70 -15.84 14.92
N PRO A 261 -8.34 -14.65 14.89
CA PRO A 261 -8.76 -13.97 16.11
C PRO A 261 -9.56 -14.87 17.06
N GLY A 262 -9.23 -14.84 18.35
CA GLY A 262 -9.81 -15.69 19.38
C GLY A 262 -9.17 -17.08 19.51
N TRP A 263 -8.01 -17.29 18.88
CA TRP A 263 -7.29 -18.55 18.89
C TRP A 263 -5.78 -18.34 18.97
N ALA A 264 -5.10 -19.23 19.68
CA ALA A 264 -3.65 -19.23 19.88
C ALA A 264 -3.02 -20.56 19.46
N PRO A 265 -1.71 -20.59 19.11
CA PRO A 265 -1.00 -21.80 18.73
C PRO A 265 -0.54 -22.65 19.92
N THR A 266 -0.65 -22.14 21.15
CA THR A 266 -0.29 -22.82 22.39
C THR A 266 -1.51 -23.00 23.29
N HIS A 267 -1.37 -23.85 24.32
CA HIS A 267 -2.44 -24.20 25.26
C HIS A 267 -1.98 -24.03 26.72
N ASP A 268 -1.08 -23.09 26.95
CA ASP A 268 -0.33 -22.90 28.18
C ASP A 268 -0.85 -21.73 29.03
N ASP A 269 -1.96 -21.12 28.64
CA ASP A 269 -2.59 -20.04 29.36
C ASP A 269 -3.32 -20.54 30.63
N CYS A 270 -3.06 -19.87 31.75
CA CYS A 270 -3.71 -20.11 33.03
C CYS A 270 -4.93 -19.19 33.28
N ALA A 271 -5.13 -18.16 32.47
CA ALA A 271 -6.18 -17.15 32.65
C ALA A 271 -6.71 -16.52 31.34
N ASP A 272 -7.53 -17.27 30.60
CA ASP A 272 -8.19 -16.89 29.31
C ASP A 272 -8.89 -15.51 29.22
N ASP A 273 -9.15 -14.86 30.36
CA ASP A 273 -9.84 -13.59 30.45
C ASP A 273 -8.96 -12.41 30.87
N ASP A 274 -7.65 -12.62 31.00
CA ASP A 274 -6.70 -11.63 31.47
C ASP A 274 -5.36 -11.67 30.70
N PRO A 275 -5.15 -10.76 29.73
CA PRO A 275 -4.00 -10.80 28.83
C PRO A 275 -2.68 -10.40 29.51
N ALA A 276 -2.69 -10.14 30.82
CA ALA A 276 -1.50 -9.94 31.63
C ALA A 276 -1.03 -11.23 32.30
N ARG A 277 -1.80 -12.32 32.21
CA ARG A 277 -1.57 -13.57 32.94
C ARG A 277 -1.39 -14.74 32.00
N HIS A 278 -0.16 -14.90 31.51
CA HIS A 278 0.21 -15.90 30.53
C HIS A 278 1.69 -16.28 30.66
N PRO A 279 2.11 -17.42 30.09
CA PRO A 279 3.50 -17.83 30.07
C PRO A 279 4.49 -16.75 29.67
N GLY A 280 5.42 -16.44 30.58
CA GLY A 280 6.45 -15.43 30.39
C GLY A 280 6.01 -13.98 30.63
N ALA A 281 4.81 -13.74 31.15
CA ALA A 281 4.42 -12.44 31.69
C ALA A 281 5.34 -12.03 32.86
N ALA A 282 5.30 -10.75 33.23
CA ALA A 282 6.07 -10.23 34.36
C ALA A 282 5.21 -10.25 35.62
N GLU A 283 5.66 -10.95 36.65
CA GLU A 283 5.00 -10.97 37.95
C GLU A 283 4.80 -9.55 38.52
N VAL A 284 3.58 -9.27 38.96
CA VAL A 284 3.25 -8.10 39.77
C VAL A 284 2.70 -8.55 41.11
N CYS A 285 2.95 -7.79 42.17
CA CYS A 285 2.49 -8.15 43.53
C CYS A 285 0.96 -8.07 43.66
N ASN A 286 0.26 -9.09 43.17
CA ASN A 286 -1.19 -9.20 43.10
C ASN A 286 -1.71 -10.51 43.73
N PHE A 287 -0.82 -11.38 44.20
CA PHE A 287 -1.13 -12.71 44.76
C PHE A 287 -1.70 -13.71 43.75
N GLU A 288 -1.49 -13.45 42.46
CA GLU A 288 -1.77 -14.36 41.35
C GLU A 288 -0.44 -14.83 40.75
N ASP A 289 -0.49 -15.94 40.02
CA ASP A 289 0.62 -16.43 39.19
C ASP A 289 0.44 -15.79 37.81
N ASP A 290 1.17 -14.70 37.54
CA ASP A 290 0.97 -13.95 36.30
C ASP A 290 1.66 -14.66 35.13
N ASN A 291 2.74 -15.38 35.35
CA ASN A 291 3.51 -16.03 34.29
C ASN A 291 3.21 -17.53 34.10
N CYS A 292 2.21 -18.04 34.83
CA CYS A 292 1.72 -19.42 34.78
C CYS A 292 2.81 -20.48 35.03
N ASP A 293 3.85 -20.18 35.83
CA ASP A 293 4.91 -21.14 36.15
C ASP A 293 4.64 -22.00 37.39
N GLY A 294 3.56 -21.69 38.12
CA GLY A 294 3.07 -22.40 39.29
C GLY A 294 3.56 -21.83 40.62
N GLU A 295 4.40 -20.80 40.62
CA GLU A 295 4.72 -19.99 41.78
C GLU A 295 3.90 -18.69 41.76
N VAL A 296 3.81 -17.99 42.89
CA VAL A 296 3.00 -16.76 43.00
C VAL A 296 3.91 -15.61 43.38
N ASP A 297 3.83 -14.51 42.61
CA ASP A 297 4.58 -13.27 42.80
C ASP A 297 6.12 -13.47 42.85
N GLU A 298 6.68 -14.50 42.22
CA GLU A 298 8.10 -14.81 42.31
C GLU A 298 8.97 -13.81 41.54
N GLY A 299 9.93 -13.21 42.25
CA GLY A 299 10.75 -12.16 41.68
C GLY A 299 10.04 -10.79 41.55
N ALA A 300 8.73 -10.72 41.78
CA ALA A 300 8.01 -9.47 41.94
C ALA A 300 8.43 -8.76 43.24
N ARG A 301 8.46 -7.43 43.17
CA ARG A 301 8.90 -6.57 44.27
C ARG A 301 8.01 -5.35 44.33
N VAL A 302 7.51 -5.03 45.52
CA VAL A 302 6.83 -3.76 45.74
C VAL A 302 7.82 -2.61 45.57
N ILE A 303 7.33 -1.46 45.13
CA ILE A 303 8.05 -0.18 45.22
C ILE A 303 7.46 0.59 46.39
N CYS A 304 8.31 1.12 47.26
CA CYS A 304 7.92 2.00 48.36
C CYS A 304 8.75 3.28 48.35
N GLY A 305 8.22 4.33 48.99
CA GLY A 305 8.78 5.67 48.92
C GLY A 305 8.22 6.46 47.74
N VAL A 306 8.43 7.77 47.79
CA VAL A 306 8.02 8.72 46.75
C VAL A 306 9.27 9.40 46.22
N GLY A 307 9.22 9.91 44.99
CA GLY A 307 10.34 10.63 44.40
C GLY A 307 11.64 9.83 44.37
N MET A 308 12.73 10.47 44.77
CA MET A 308 14.07 9.90 44.87
C MET A 308 14.22 8.89 46.00
N CYS A 309 13.23 8.78 46.90
CA CYS A 309 13.16 7.74 47.91
C CYS A 309 12.52 6.44 47.41
N ALA A 310 12.03 6.37 46.18
CA ALA A 310 11.48 5.13 45.63
C ALA A 310 12.54 4.00 45.67
N ARG A 311 12.24 2.89 46.34
CA ARG A 311 13.09 1.70 46.45
C ARG A 311 12.29 0.45 46.16
N TYR A 312 12.93 -0.53 45.54
CA TYR A 312 12.39 -1.88 45.43
C TYR A 312 12.51 -2.59 46.77
N GLY A 313 11.41 -3.19 47.23
CA GLY A 313 11.39 -4.13 48.34
C GLY A 313 12.15 -5.42 48.00
N LEU A 314 12.39 -6.24 49.03
CA LEU A 314 13.03 -7.55 48.82
C LEU A 314 12.07 -8.63 48.29
N SER A 315 10.76 -8.39 48.36
CA SER A 315 9.68 -9.28 47.91
C SER A 315 8.39 -8.47 47.77
N CYS A 316 7.25 -9.16 47.58
CA CYS A 316 5.93 -8.55 47.62
C CYS A 316 5.39 -8.22 49.02
N ASP A 317 6.08 -8.56 50.12
CA ASP A 317 5.69 -8.08 51.46
C ASP A 317 6.01 -6.58 51.61
N PRO A 318 5.00 -5.70 51.76
CA PRO A 318 5.23 -4.26 51.94
C PRO A 318 6.09 -3.93 53.17
N LYS A 319 6.13 -4.80 54.17
CA LYS A 319 6.96 -4.62 55.38
C LYS A 319 8.45 -4.80 55.11
N LEU A 320 8.81 -5.47 54.01
CA LEU A 320 10.18 -5.71 53.58
C LEU A 320 10.65 -4.67 52.56
N CYS A 321 9.93 -3.57 52.40
CA CYS A 321 10.34 -2.42 51.63
C CYS A 321 10.63 -1.24 52.56
N THR A 322 11.84 -0.70 52.47
CA THR A 322 12.25 0.50 53.21
C THR A 322 12.54 1.61 52.21
N PRO A 323 11.78 2.72 52.22
CA PRO A 323 12.07 3.88 51.39
C PRO A 323 13.48 4.42 51.58
N GLY A 324 14.00 5.10 50.56
CA GLY A 324 15.19 5.93 50.69
C GLY A 324 15.02 6.96 51.83
N GLN A 325 16.15 7.43 52.37
CA GLN A 325 16.09 8.54 53.29
C GLN A 325 15.84 9.84 52.50
N PRO A 326 14.98 10.73 53.00
CA PRO A 326 14.75 12.02 52.38
C PRO A 326 16.00 12.88 52.52
N GLU A 327 16.37 13.56 51.45
CA GLU A 327 17.43 14.56 51.41
C GLU A 327 16.82 15.94 51.15
N PRO A 328 17.47 17.05 51.56
CA PRO A 328 16.93 18.38 51.25
C PRO A 328 16.82 18.60 49.73
N GLU A 329 15.69 19.19 49.32
CA GLU A 329 15.41 19.56 47.93
C GLU A 329 16.57 20.30 47.26
N GLN A 330 17.01 19.78 46.11
CA GLN A 330 17.90 20.49 45.20
C GLN A 330 17.09 20.89 43.99
N CYS A 331 17.31 22.11 43.49
CA CYS A 331 16.63 22.57 42.28
C CYS A 331 17.09 21.78 41.04
N ASN A 332 16.43 20.66 40.77
CA ASN A 332 16.82 19.68 39.75
C ASN A 332 15.62 18.94 39.12
N TYR A 333 14.38 19.31 39.48
CA TYR A 333 13.14 18.70 39.00
C TYR A 333 12.88 17.28 39.53
N LEU A 334 13.55 16.88 40.60
CA LEU A 334 13.33 15.64 41.33
C LEU A 334 12.72 15.97 42.70
N ASP A 335 12.08 14.97 43.30
CA ASP A 335 11.54 15.02 44.67
C ASP A 335 12.58 14.34 45.56
N ASP A 336 13.56 15.12 46.04
CA ASP A 336 14.71 14.68 46.82
C ASP A 336 14.34 14.43 48.30
N ASP A 337 13.35 15.17 48.82
CA ASP A 337 12.86 15.08 50.19
C ASP A 337 11.65 14.15 50.38
N CYS A 338 11.14 13.64 49.26
CA CYS A 338 10.21 12.53 49.18
C CYS A 338 8.83 12.85 49.76
N ASP A 339 8.42 14.12 49.72
CA ASP A 339 7.09 14.57 50.13
C ASP A 339 6.04 14.47 49.01
N GLY A 340 6.48 14.14 47.78
CA GLY A 340 5.64 13.99 46.60
C GLY A 340 5.48 15.25 45.75
N VAL A 341 6.26 16.30 46.03
CA VAL A 341 6.32 17.54 45.28
C VAL A 341 7.77 17.80 44.87
N ASN A 342 8.01 18.12 43.61
CA ASN A 342 9.36 18.42 43.15
C ASN A 342 9.73 19.87 43.53
N ASP A 343 10.93 20.08 44.08
CA ASP A 343 11.58 21.37 44.32
C ASP A 343 10.82 22.37 45.24
N ASN A 344 9.82 21.96 46.04
CA ASN A 344 9.01 22.90 46.85
C ASN A 344 9.80 23.63 47.95
N ASP A 345 10.90 23.04 48.39
CA ASP A 345 11.82 23.61 49.39
C ASP A 345 13.26 23.73 48.85
N ALA A 346 13.42 23.72 47.52
CA ALA A 346 14.72 23.76 46.86
C ALA A 346 15.50 25.06 47.16
N VAL A 347 16.75 24.91 47.61
CA VAL A 347 17.61 26.04 47.96
C VAL A 347 18.45 26.48 46.75
N CYS A 348 18.18 27.68 46.25
CA CYS A 348 18.99 28.34 45.22
C CYS A 348 19.99 29.36 45.81
N PRO A 349 21.03 29.74 45.05
CA PRO A 349 21.92 30.85 45.41
C PRO A 349 21.17 32.16 45.73
N PRO A 350 21.77 33.08 46.52
CA PRO A 350 21.13 34.34 46.87
C PRO A 350 20.74 35.18 45.64
N GLY A 351 19.45 35.53 45.53
CA GLY A 351 18.89 36.30 44.40
C GLY A 351 18.26 35.45 43.30
N GLU A 352 18.24 34.13 43.47
CA GLU A 352 17.61 33.17 42.56
C GLU A 352 16.48 32.40 43.26
N TYR A 353 15.52 31.89 42.49
CA TYR A 353 14.51 30.94 42.95
C TYR A 353 14.49 29.72 42.01
N CYS A 354 13.95 28.59 42.49
CA CYS A 354 13.87 27.38 41.68
C CYS A 354 12.66 27.43 40.73
N ASP A 355 12.90 27.23 39.45
CA ASP A 355 11.87 27.16 38.41
C ASP A 355 12.17 25.98 37.48
N GLU A 356 11.25 25.02 37.39
CA GLU A 356 11.36 23.81 36.57
C GLU A 356 12.74 23.10 36.67
N GLY A 357 13.28 22.98 37.89
CA GLY A 357 14.57 22.32 38.15
C GLY A 357 15.81 23.14 37.78
N VAL A 358 15.68 24.46 37.61
CA VAL A 358 16.81 25.37 37.40
C VAL A 358 16.67 26.61 38.28
N CYS A 359 17.77 27.01 38.93
CA CYS A 359 17.80 28.28 39.65
C CYS A 359 17.86 29.45 38.66
N VAL A 360 16.89 30.35 38.75
CA VAL A 360 16.75 31.52 37.87
C VAL A 360 16.79 32.81 38.68
N GLU A 361 17.45 33.84 38.14
CA GLU A 361 17.51 35.16 38.79
C GLU A 361 16.12 35.79 38.85
N GLY A 362 15.68 36.18 40.05
CA GLY A 362 14.38 36.81 40.25
C GLY A 362 13.78 36.60 41.64
N GLU A 363 12.58 37.15 41.85
CA GLU A 363 11.75 36.84 43.02
C GLU A 363 10.72 35.76 42.61
N PRO A 364 10.48 34.74 43.45
CA PRO A 364 9.49 33.71 43.13
C PRO A 364 8.11 34.37 42.95
N PRO A 365 7.29 33.90 42.00
CA PRO A 365 5.94 34.43 41.82
C PRO A 365 5.16 34.25 43.14
N ASP A 366 4.71 35.38 43.73
CA ASP A 366 4.07 35.49 45.04
C ASP A 366 3.36 34.21 45.53
N ALA A 367 3.90 33.62 46.60
CA ALA A 367 3.23 32.62 47.42
C ALA A 367 2.03 33.26 48.14
N GLY A 368 0.90 33.33 47.43
CA GLY A 368 -0.30 33.95 47.93
C GLY A 368 -1.57 33.45 47.26
N HIS A 369 -1.95 32.20 47.52
CA HIS A 369 -3.31 31.82 47.95
C HIS A 369 -3.43 30.30 48.13
N ALA A 370 -3.76 29.87 49.34
CA ALA A 370 -4.48 28.63 49.57
C ALA A 370 -5.80 28.69 48.78
N GLY A 371 -5.93 27.82 47.78
CA GLY A 371 -7.13 27.72 46.96
C GLY A 371 -7.24 26.32 46.37
N SER A 372 -8.04 25.48 47.00
CA SER A 372 -8.50 24.19 46.48
C SER A 372 -8.98 24.36 45.03
N GLY A 373 -8.26 23.79 44.07
CA GLY A 373 -8.53 24.00 42.66
C GLY A 373 -7.95 22.90 41.79
N GLY A 374 -8.53 21.70 41.87
CA GLY A 374 -8.29 20.66 40.87
C GLY A 374 -8.57 21.20 39.48
N ARG A 375 -7.54 21.20 38.62
CA ARG A 375 -7.66 21.60 37.23
C ARG A 375 -8.30 20.45 36.46
N LYS A 376 -9.61 20.52 36.22
CA LYS A 376 -10.28 19.69 35.20
C LYS A 376 -9.91 20.20 33.80
N PRO A 377 -9.85 19.32 32.78
CA PRO A 377 -9.48 19.69 31.41
C PRO A 377 -10.55 20.58 30.76
N GLY A 378 -10.09 21.58 30.01
CA GLY A 378 -10.93 22.60 29.40
C GLY A 378 -11.87 22.05 28.32
N SER A 379 -13.15 22.43 28.43
CA SER A 379 -14.07 22.50 27.30
C SER A 379 -13.89 23.83 26.59
N CYS A 380 -13.49 23.80 25.32
CA CYS A 380 -13.48 24.98 24.46
C CYS A 380 -14.90 25.22 23.90
N ALA A 381 -15.52 26.34 24.27
CA ALA A 381 -16.72 26.86 23.61
C ALA A 381 -16.42 28.21 22.94
N THR A 382 -16.37 28.17 21.61
CA THR A 382 -16.74 29.21 20.64
C THR A 382 -16.18 30.64 20.78
N GLY A 383 -15.11 30.92 20.03
CA GLY A 383 -14.66 32.28 19.67
C GLY A 383 -13.58 32.23 18.57
N PRO A 384 -13.53 33.15 17.59
CA PRO A 384 -12.82 32.95 16.33
C PRO A 384 -11.32 33.18 16.48
N GLY A 385 -10.56 32.09 16.66
CA GLY A 385 -9.09 32.16 16.71
C GLY A 385 -8.35 30.82 16.66
N CYS A 386 -9.04 29.67 16.64
CA CYS A 386 -8.38 28.37 16.57
C CYS A 386 -7.92 28.04 15.14
N SER A 387 -6.62 28.11 14.89
CA SER A 387 -5.99 27.42 13.75
C SER A 387 -5.33 26.14 14.27
N ALA A 388 -5.87 24.99 13.86
CA ALA A 388 -5.27 23.69 14.11
C ALA A 388 -4.15 23.41 13.10
N VAL A 389 -3.04 22.85 13.57
CA VAL A 389 -2.05 22.14 12.72
C VAL A 389 -1.91 20.71 13.30
N PRO A 390 -1.90 19.65 12.47
CA PRO A 390 -2.00 18.27 12.94
C PRO A 390 -0.65 17.58 13.13
N GLY A 391 -0.57 16.73 14.16
CA GLY A 391 0.13 15.43 14.18
C GLY A 391 1.67 15.37 14.16
N ALA A 392 2.25 14.90 15.27
CA ALA A 392 3.48 14.08 15.30
C ALA A 392 3.50 13.31 16.64
N SER A 393 3.07 12.05 16.67
CA SER A 393 3.92 10.84 16.61
C SER A 393 5.19 10.94 17.45
N LEU A 394 5.12 10.37 18.67
CA LEU A 394 6.30 9.95 19.43
C LEU A 394 7.05 8.88 18.62
N VAL A 395 8.29 9.20 18.26
CA VAL A 395 9.30 8.20 17.90
C VAL A 395 10.18 8.02 19.13
N ALA A 396 10.26 6.79 19.61
CA ALA A 396 11.15 6.36 20.67
C ALA A 396 12.61 6.61 20.26
N LEU A 397 13.36 7.32 21.10
CA LEU A 397 14.78 7.58 20.93
C LEU A 397 15.57 6.51 21.69
N VAL A 398 16.08 5.54 20.94
CA VAL A 398 17.11 4.59 21.39
C VAL A 398 18.40 5.36 21.65
N PHE A 399 18.94 5.29 22.87
CA PHE A 399 20.25 5.83 23.21
C PHE A 399 21.36 5.02 22.53
N GLY A 400 21.95 5.59 21.47
CA GLY A 400 23.25 5.19 20.96
C GLY A 400 24.36 5.96 21.69
N LEU A 401 25.16 5.27 22.51
CA LEU A 401 26.40 5.81 23.07
C LEU A 401 27.52 5.73 22.03
N GLY A 402 27.98 6.89 21.57
CA GLY A 402 29.13 7.04 20.71
C GLY A 402 30.42 7.34 21.47
N SER A 403 31.39 6.43 21.28
CA SER A 403 32.82 6.69 21.02
C SER A 403 33.76 7.22 22.11
N ALA A 404 34.79 6.42 22.40
CA ALA A 404 36.15 6.92 22.59
C ALA A 404 37.15 6.01 21.85
N ALA A 405 37.95 6.61 20.98
CA ALA A 405 38.88 5.99 20.05
C ALA A 405 40.25 5.71 20.68
N ILE A 406 40.90 4.59 20.33
CA ILE A 406 42.37 4.47 20.31
C ILE A 406 42.80 3.62 19.10
N PHE A 407 43.45 4.28 18.13
CA PHE A 407 44.11 3.66 16.98
C PHE A 407 45.51 3.19 17.38
N ALA A 408 45.78 1.88 17.34
CA ALA A 408 47.14 1.34 17.43
C ALA A 408 47.48 0.56 16.15
N ARG A 409 48.21 1.23 15.24
CA ARG A 409 48.89 0.60 14.10
C ARG A 409 49.98 -0.36 14.60
N ARG A 410 49.94 -1.63 14.17
CA ARG A 410 51.15 -2.45 14.07
C ARG A 410 51.31 -3.02 12.66
N ARG A 411 52.37 -2.54 11.99
CA ARG A 411 53.01 -3.15 10.82
C ARG A 411 53.59 -4.51 11.20
N ARG A 412 53.52 -5.50 10.30
CA ARG A 412 54.54 -6.54 10.03
C ARG A 412 54.28 -7.07 8.61
N THR A 413 55.00 -6.55 7.61
CA THR A 413 56.21 -7.12 6.98
C THR A 413 55.95 -8.40 6.18
N ALA A 414 56.11 -8.25 4.86
CA ALA A 414 56.24 -9.30 3.87
C ALA A 414 57.45 -10.23 4.13
N ARG A 415 57.34 -11.47 3.65
CA ARG A 415 58.47 -12.23 3.11
C ARG A 415 57.99 -13.11 1.94
N LEU A 416 58.62 -12.86 0.79
CA LEU A 416 58.69 -13.75 -0.37
C LEU A 416 59.49 -15.01 -0.02
N ARG A 417 58.98 -16.18 -0.40
CA ARG A 417 59.60 -17.11 -1.35
C ARG A 417 58.60 -18.17 -1.77
#